data_AF-A0A2H0FGW7-F1
#
_entry.id   AF-A0A2H0FGW7-F1
#
_cell.length_a   1.000
_cell.length_b   1.000
_cell.length_c   1.000
_cell.angle_alpha   90.00
_cell.angle_beta   90.00
_cell.angle_gamma   90.00
#
_symmetry.space_group_name_H-M   'P 1'
#
loop_
_entity.id
_entity.type
_entity.pdbx_description
1 polymer ?
#
loop_
_entity_poly.entity_id
_entity_poly.type
_entity_poly.pdbx_seq_one_letter_code
_entity_poly.pdbx_strand_id
1 'polypeptide(L)'
;KLKKTTKEELEKIPDIGPEVSESIYDFFQEKRNQKLIDDLIRAGVKILTPERVGKKLTGRTFVLTGTLETITREEAKEKIRLLGGEISETVSKKNNYIIVGKKPGSKYERAKELGVKTINEKEFLHLIK
;
A
#
# COMPACT_ATOMS: atom_id res chain seq x y z
N LYS A 1 -9.94 -16.98 1.85
CA LYS A 1 -11.02 -15.99 1.64
C LYS A 1 -11.15 -15.64 0.16
N LEU A 2 -10.08 -15.16 -0.50
CA LEU A 2 -10.10 -14.79 -1.93
C LEU A 2 -10.61 -15.87 -2.90
N LYS A 3 -10.31 -17.16 -2.68
CA LYS A 3 -10.84 -18.29 -3.49
C LYS A 3 -12.37 -18.33 -3.65
N LYS A 4 -13.13 -17.67 -2.77
CA LYS A 4 -14.60 -17.69 -2.73
C LYS A 4 -15.23 -16.30 -2.93
N THR A 5 -14.42 -15.28 -3.23
CA THR A 5 -14.87 -13.89 -3.35
C THR A 5 -15.37 -13.63 -4.77
N THR A 6 -16.49 -12.91 -4.91
CA THR A 6 -17.05 -12.56 -6.23
C THR A 6 -16.32 -11.35 -6.84
N LYS A 7 -16.46 -11.14 -8.16
CA LYS A 7 -15.91 -9.94 -8.83
C LYS A 7 -16.42 -8.64 -8.19
N GLU A 8 -17.72 -8.58 -7.90
CA GLU A 8 -18.38 -7.43 -7.24
C GLU A 8 -17.84 -7.15 -5.83
N GLU A 9 -17.47 -8.18 -5.07
CA GLU A 9 -16.86 -8.01 -3.76
C GLU A 9 -15.42 -7.47 -3.86
N LEU A 10 -14.68 -7.88 -4.90
CA LEU A 10 -13.32 -7.39 -5.17
C LEU A 10 -13.35 -5.92 -5.57
N GLU A 11 -14.33 -5.48 -6.36
CA GLU A 11 -14.47 -4.07 -6.79
C GLU A 11 -14.82 -3.11 -5.66
N LYS A 12 -15.31 -3.61 -4.52
CA LYS A 12 -15.52 -2.78 -3.32
C LYS A 12 -14.21 -2.41 -2.63
N ILE A 13 -13.11 -3.06 -2.97
CA ILE A 13 -11.79 -2.76 -2.41
C ILE A 13 -11.25 -1.50 -3.11
N PRO A 14 -10.77 -0.48 -2.36
CA PRO A 14 -10.15 0.69 -2.95
C PRO A 14 -9.07 0.32 -3.97
N ASP A 15 -9.05 1.02 -5.10
CA ASP A 15 -8.12 0.84 -6.22
C ASP A 15 -8.26 -0.49 -7.00
N ILE A 16 -9.30 -1.29 -6.76
CA ILE A 16 -9.63 -2.47 -7.58
C ILE A 16 -10.81 -2.14 -8.50
N GLY A 17 -10.53 -2.02 -9.81
CA GLY A 17 -11.53 -1.87 -10.86
C GLY A 17 -11.92 -3.19 -11.52
N PRO A 18 -12.84 -3.16 -12.51
CA PRO A 18 -13.40 -4.35 -13.15
C PRO A 18 -12.35 -5.24 -13.83
N GLU A 19 -11.32 -4.65 -14.44
CA GLU A 19 -10.23 -5.44 -15.06
C GLU A 19 -9.43 -6.24 -14.03
N VAL A 20 -9.13 -5.60 -12.89
CA VAL A 20 -8.34 -6.23 -11.82
C VAL A 20 -9.19 -7.25 -11.06
N SER A 21 -10.46 -6.95 -10.81
CA SER A 21 -11.39 -7.88 -10.16
C SER A 21 -11.59 -9.14 -11.00
N GLU A 22 -11.71 -9.00 -12.33
CA GLU A 22 -11.80 -10.11 -13.27
C GLU A 22 -10.53 -10.96 -13.27
N SER A 23 -9.35 -10.33 -13.41
CA SER A 23 -8.07 -11.03 -13.38
C SER A 23 -7.87 -11.84 -12.10
N ILE A 24 -8.21 -11.28 -10.94
CA ILE A 24 -8.13 -11.98 -9.64
C ILE A 24 -9.13 -13.14 -9.60
N TYR A 25 -10.36 -12.92 -10.02
CA TYR A 25 -11.39 -13.97 -10.01
C TYR A 25 -10.99 -15.15 -10.90
N ASP A 26 -10.59 -14.87 -12.14
CA ASP A 26 -10.20 -15.89 -13.11
C ASP A 26 -8.97 -16.68 -12.63
N PHE A 27 -7.98 -16.01 -12.02
CA PHE A 27 -6.83 -16.67 -11.41
C PHE A 27 -7.25 -17.76 -10.41
N PHE A 28 -8.28 -17.51 -9.59
CA PHE A 28 -8.78 -18.48 -8.62
C PHE A 28 -9.72 -19.53 -9.23
N GLN A 29 -10.29 -19.33 -10.42
CA GLN A 29 -11.06 -20.35 -11.14
C GLN A 29 -10.18 -21.37 -11.88
N GLU A 30 -8.95 -20.98 -12.22
CA GLU A 30 -8.02 -21.89 -12.89
C GLU A 30 -7.54 -23.03 -11.97
N LYS A 31 -7.81 -24.28 -12.39
CA LYS A 31 -7.40 -25.50 -11.65
C LYS A 31 -5.90 -25.56 -11.37
N ARG A 32 -5.07 -25.06 -12.30
CA ARG A 32 -3.61 -25.02 -12.14
C ARG A 32 -3.20 -24.15 -10.95
N ASN A 33 -3.78 -22.97 -10.82
CA ASN A 33 -3.46 -22.02 -9.75
C ASN A 33 -4.00 -22.53 -8.41
N GLN A 34 -5.19 -23.13 -8.40
CA GLN A 34 -5.73 -23.78 -7.20
C GLN A 34 -4.79 -24.89 -6.71
N LYS A 35 -4.31 -25.76 -7.61
CA LYS A 35 -3.34 -26.82 -7.28
C LYS A 35 -2.03 -26.25 -6.73
N LEU A 36 -1.48 -25.22 -7.37
CA LEU A 36 -0.27 -24.55 -6.89
C LEU A 36 -0.43 -24.02 -5.47
N ILE A 37 -1.55 -23.35 -5.17
CA ILE A 37 -1.84 -22.85 -3.82
C ILE A 37 -1.92 -24.01 -2.82
N ASP A 38 -2.57 -25.11 -3.19
CA ASP A 38 -2.71 -26.27 -2.30
C ASP A 38 -1.37 -27.00 -2.10
N ASP A 39 -0.50 -27.03 -3.10
CA ASP A 39 0.88 -27.52 -2.99
C ASP A 39 1.70 -26.65 -2.02
N LEU A 40 1.62 -25.31 -2.13
CA LEU A 40 2.31 -24.38 -1.23
C LEU A 40 1.84 -24.52 0.22
N ILE A 41 0.52 -24.62 0.44
CA ILE A 41 -0.04 -24.82 1.77
C ILE A 41 0.42 -26.17 2.36
N ARG A 42 0.42 -27.24 1.56
CA ARG A 42 0.93 -28.56 1.99
C ARG A 42 2.42 -28.57 2.31
N ALA A 43 3.21 -27.77 1.58
CA ALA A 43 4.63 -27.56 1.87
C ALA A 43 4.88 -26.73 3.15
N GLY A 44 3.82 -26.24 3.82
CA GLY A 44 3.92 -25.51 5.08
C GLY A 44 4.15 -24.01 4.92
N VAL A 45 3.92 -23.45 3.73
CA VAL A 45 4.01 -21.99 3.52
C VAL A 45 2.95 -21.29 4.37
N LYS A 46 3.40 -20.39 5.25
CA LYS A 46 2.53 -19.59 6.11
C LYS A 46 2.36 -18.19 5.54
N ILE A 47 1.11 -17.78 5.36
CA ILE A 47 0.78 -16.38 5.05
C ILE A 47 0.80 -15.61 6.36
N LEU A 48 1.85 -14.82 6.56
CA LEU A 48 1.95 -13.94 7.73
C LEU A 48 1.19 -12.65 7.46
N THR A 49 0.24 -12.33 8.34
CA THR A 49 -0.27 -10.95 8.41
C THR A 49 0.82 -10.10 9.07
N PRO A 50 1.24 -8.99 8.47
CA PRO A 50 2.23 -8.12 9.11
C PRO A 50 1.71 -7.67 10.48
N GLU A 51 2.49 -7.91 11.53
CA GLU A 51 2.16 -7.44 12.88
C GLU A 51 2.21 -5.91 12.90
N ARG A 52 1.11 -5.27 13.30
CA ARG A 52 1.08 -3.83 13.53
C ARG A 52 1.66 -3.57 14.91
N VAL A 53 2.87 -3.02 14.96
CA VAL A 53 3.57 -2.66 16.21
C VAL A 53 2.95 -1.41 16.85
N GLY A 54 2.12 -0.66 16.13
CA GLY A 54 1.40 0.48 16.69
C GLY A 54 0.19 0.92 15.87
N LYS A 55 -0.61 1.81 16.46
CA LYS A 55 -1.77 2.44 15.82
C LYS A 55 -1.56 3.93 15.51
N LYS A 56 -0.34 4.44 15.69
CA LYS A 56 -0.01 5.88 15.62
C LYS A 56 -0.40 6.52 14.28
N LEU A 57 -0.34 5.74 13.20
CA LEU A 57 -0.65 6.20 11.85
C LEU A 57 -1.98 5.64 11.31
N THR A 58 -2.80 5.02 12.15
CA THR A 58 -4.10 4.47 11.73
C THR A 58 -4.97 5.54 11.10
N GLY A 59 -5.53 5.24 9.92
CA GLY A 59 -6.39 6.16 9.17
C GLY A 59 -5.64 7.31 8.49
N ARG A 60 -4.30 7.26 8.47
CA ARG A 60 -3.47 8.22 7.73
C ARG A 60 -2.91 7.56 6.48
N THR A 61 -3.09 8.21 5.34
CA THR A 61 -2.56 7.77 4.05
C THR A 61 -1.35 8.62 3.65
N PHE A 62 -0.28 7.95 3.22
CA PHE A 62 1.00 8.55 2.84
C PHE A 62 1.31 8.31 1.37
N VAL A 63 1.91 9.30 0.70
CA VAL A 63 2.50 9.14 -0.63
C VAL A 63 3.97 9.52 -0.56
N LEU A 64 4.85 8.71 -1.16
CA LEU A 64 6.28 8.99 -1.20
C LEU A 64 6.66 9.54 -2.58
N THR A 65 7.30 10.71 -2.63
CA THR A 65 7.86 11.29 -3.86
C THR A 65 9.34 11.61 -3.71
N GLY A 66 10.13 11.32 -4.75
CA GLY A 66 11.58 11.43 -4.71
C GLY A 66 12.27 10.29 -3.95
N THR A 67 13.56 10.50 -3.66
CA THR A 67 14.42 9.55 -2.94
C THR A 67 14.67 10.04 -1.52
N LEU A 68 14.54 9.16 -0.54
CA LEU A 68 14.87 9.42 0.87
C LEU A 68 16.37 9.21 1.10
N GLU A 69 16.98 10.00 2.00
CA GLU A 69 18.42 10.03 2.24
C GLU A 69 18.88 9.06 3.32
N THR A 70 18.08 8.89 4.38
CA THR A 70 18.45 8.15 5.59
C THR A 70 17.87 6.74 5.64
N ILE A 71 16.75 6.52 4.96
CA ILE A 71 16.12 5.20 4.84
C ILE A 71 15.69 4.96 3.40
N THR A 72 15.59 3.70 3.00
CA THR A 72 15.06 3.32 1.69
C THR A 72 13.55 3.58 1.62
N ARG A 73 13.01 3.67 0.40
CA ARG A 73 11.56 3.83 0.21
C ARG A 73 10.82 2.60 0.76
N GLU A 74 11.40 1.43 0.59
CA GLU A 74 10.89 0.14 1.06
C GLU A 74 10.79 0.11 2.58
N GLU A 75 11.85 0.50 3.30
CA GLU A 75 11.84 0.62 4.76
C GLU A 75 10.82 1.66 5.25
N ALA A 76 10.70 2.80 4.55
CA ALA A 76 9.69 3.80 4.88
C ALA A 76 8.27 3.23 4.71
N LYS A 77 8.01 2.49 3.61
CA LYS A 77 6.74 1.81 3.38
C LYS A 77 6.44 0.79 4.48
N GLU A 78 7.45 0.02 4.88
CA GLU A 78 7.32 -0.95 5.95
C GLU A 78 6.96 -0.29 7.29
N LYS A 79 7.71 0.74 7.72
CA LYS A 79 7.44 1.49 8.96
C LYS A 79 6.04 2.10 8.98
N ILE A 80 5.58 2.66 7.86
CA ILE A 80 4.20 3.21 7.76
C ILE A 80 3.18 2.10 8.02
N ARG A 81 3.33 0.95 7.36
CA ARG A 81 2.42 -0.20 7.53
C ARG A 81 2.46 -0.77 8.95
N LEU A 82 3.64 -0.90 9.54
CA LEU A 82 3.83 -1.37 10.91
C LEU A 82 3.12 -0.47 11.94
N LEU A 83 3.07 0.84 11.69
CA LEU A 83 2.38 1.81 12.55
C LEU A 83 0.89 2.00 12.20
N GLY A 84 0.36 1.18 11.28
CA GLY A 84 -1.05 1.15 10.89
C GLY A 84 -1.45 2.16 9.82
N GLY A 85 -0.48 2.85 9.20
CA GLY A 85 -0.71 3.78 8.10
C GLY A 85 -0.88 3.09 6.75
N GLU A 86 -1.54 3.79 5.84
CA GLU A 86 -1.77 3.34 4.47
C GLU A 86 -0.85 4.08 3.51
N ILE A 87 -0.54 3.43 2.39
CA ILE A 87 0.37 3.97 1.38
C ILE A 87 -0.39 4.01 0.07
N SER A 88 -0.41 5.18 -0.55
CA SER A 88 -0.97 5.36 -1.87
C SER A 88 0.13 5.75 -2.84
N GLU A 89 0.05 5.24 -4.05
CA GLU A 89 0.98 5.61 -5.11
C GLU A 89 0.53 6.87 -5.86
N THR A 90 -0.74 7.25 -5.70
CA THR A 90 -1.36 8.38 -6.39
C THR A 90 -1.59 9.52 -5.41
N VAL A 91 -1.43 10.76 -5.90
CA VAL A 91 -1.72 11.96 -5.13
C VAL A 91 -3.15 12.39 -5.38
N SER A 92 -3.93 12.47 -4.30
CA SER A 92 -5.34 12.81 -4.26
C SER A 92 -5.62 13.65 -3.02
N LYS A 93 -6.77 14.35 -3.00
CA LYS A 93 -7.21 15.11 -1.81
C LYS A 93 -7.48 14.24 -0.58
N LYS A 94 -7.57 12.92 -0.75
CA LYS A 94 -7.78 11.96 0.34
C LYS A 94 -6.48 11.65 1.10
N ASN A 95 -5.32 11.90 0.48
CA ASN A 95 -4.04 11.62 1.14
C ASN A 95 -3.78 12.62 2.27
N ASN A 96 -3.29 12.15 3.41
CA ASN A 96 -3.03 13.01 4.56
C ASN A 96 -1.64 13.63 4.50
N TYR A 97 -0.64 12.89 3.99
CA TYR A 97 0.74 13.31 3.97
C TYR A 97 1.45 12.90 2.68
N ILE A 98 2.20 13.83 2.10
CA ILE A 98 3.10 13.56 0.99
C ILE A 98 4.54 13.74 1.50
N ILE A 99 5.30 12.65 1.55
CA ILE A 99 6.70 12.66 1.98
C ILE A 99 7.56 13.05 0.79
N VAL A 100 8.23 14.19 0.90
CA VAL A 100 9.04 14.80 -0.15
C VAL A 100 10.52 14.54 0.13
N GLY A 101 11.13 13.69 -0.70
CA GLY A 101 12.57 13.41 -0.70
C GLY A 101 13.34 14.27 -1.72
N LYS A 102 14.63 13.94 -1.91
CA LYS A 102 15.47 14.55 -2.96
C LYS A 102 14.91 14.27 -4.34
N LYS A 103 14.97 15.28 -5.22
CA LYS A 103 14.42 15.28 -6.59
C LYS A 103 12.94 14.85 -6.61
N PRO A 104 12.04 15.64 -5.99
CA PRO A 104 10.62 15.33 -6.04
C PRO A 104 10.11 15.41 -7.48
N GLY A 105 9.43 14.35 -7.93
CA GLY A 105 8.88 14.28 -9.29
C GLY A 105 7.49 14.92 -9.40
N SER A 106 6.78 14.60 -10.48
CA SER A 106 5.43 15.09 -10.81
C SER A 106 4.38 14.95 -9.67
N LYS A 107 4.57 14.01 -8.74
CA LYS A 107 3.72 13.85 -7.56
C LYS A 107 3.78 15.04 -6.60
N TYR A 108 4.91 15.76 -6.52
CA TYR A 108 5.01 16.95 -5.67
C TYR A 108 4.25 18.15 -6.24
N GLU A 109 4.36 18.37 -7.55
CA GLU A 109 3.57 19.40 -8.23
C GLU A 109 2.08 19.12 -8.06
N ARG A 110 1.67 17.86 -8.24
CA ARG A 110 0.29 17.44 -8.02
C ARG A 110 -0.19 17.64 -6.59
N ALA A 111 0.69 17.42 -5.60
CA ALA A 111 0.38 17.67 -4.19
C ALA A 111 0.15 19.16 -3.91
N LYS A 112 0.97 20.01 -4.52
CA LYS A 112 0.87 21.48 -4.41
C LYS A 112 -0.42 22.00 -5.03
N GLU A 113 -0.79 21.50 -6.22
CA GLU A 113 -2.06 21.82 -6.89
C GLU A 113 -3.27 21.43 -6.04
N LEU A 114 -3.22 20.25 -5.42
CA LEU A 114 -4.33 19.74 -4.62
C LEU A 114 -4.36 20.29 -3.19
N GLY A 115 -3.36 21.08 -2.79
CA GLY A 115 -3.25 21.65 -1.44
C GLY A 115 -3.02 20.61 -0.36
N VAL A 116 -2.45 19.45 -0.70
CA VAL A 116 -2.22 18.35 0.26
C VAL A 116 -0.99 18.65 1.10
N LYS A 117 -1.04 18.30 2.39
CA LYS A 117 0.08 18.53 3.32
C LYS A 117 1.32 17.77 2.86
N THR A 118 2.39 18.51 2.58
CA THR A 118 3.72 17.95 2.28
C THR A 118 4.57 17.99 3.54
N ILE A 119 5.35 16.93 3.75
CA ILE A 119 6.32 16.82 4.84
C ILE A 119 7.66 16.35 4.29
N ASN A 120 8.76 16.76 4.92
CA ASN A 120 10.09 16.27 4.57
C ASN A 120 10.43 14.96 5.30
N GLU A 121 11.56 14.36 4.94
CA GLU A 121 12.03 13.12 5.56
C GLU A 121 12.25 13.24 7.08
N LYS A 122 12.79 14.37 7.56
CA LYS A 122 13.05 14.57 9.00
C LYS A 122 11.74 14.61 9.80
N GLU A 123 10.73 15.28 9.28
CA GLU A 123 9.38 15.33 9.86
C GLU A 123 8.72 13.96 9.84
N PHE A 124 8.90 13.20 8.76
CA PHE A 124 8.43 11.81 8.68
C PHE A 124 9.09 10.94 9.75
N LEU A 125 10.41 11.02 9.91
CA LEU A 125 11.13 10.29 10.97
C LEU A 125 10.65 10.66 12.37
N HIS A 126 10.28 11.92 12.61
CA HIS A 126 9.71 12.35 13.88
C HIS A 126 8.29 11.80 14.10
N LEU A 127 7.50 11.66 13.04
CA LEU A 127 6.15 11.06 13.10
C LEU A 127 6.19 9.56 13.42
N ILE A 128 7.22 8.84 12.96
CA ILE A 128 7.34 7.38 13.14
C ILE A 128 8.17 6.94 14.35
N LYS A 129 8.85 7.88 15.04
CA LYS A 129 9.43 7.65 16.38
C LYS A 129 8.35 7.36 17.40
#